data_AF-A0A3B8W813-F1
#
_entry.id   AF-A0A3B8W813-F1
#
_cell.length_a   1.000
_cell.length_b   1.000
_cell.length_c   1.000
_cell.angle_alpha   90.00
_cell.angle_beta   90.00
_cell.angle_gamma   90.00
#
_symmetry.space_group_name_H-M   'P 1'
#
loop_
_entity.id
_entity.type
_entity.pdbx_description
1 polymer ?
#
loop_
_entity_poly.entity_id
_entity_poly.type
_entity_poly.pdbx_seq_one_letter_code
_entity_poly.pdbx_strand_id
1 'polypeptide(L)'
;MEKKKKLLILTGGGDCPGLNAVIRAACKRARKEKNWEVYGSIEAFNGVFSEPTELVKLTRKRTAGIHVRGGTILKTTNKGNPTNFPMPQPDGSIKMIDRTEELVKRIKSL
;
A
#
# COMPACT_ATOMS: atom_id res chain seq x y z
N MET A 1 19.77 -11.31 -16.50
CA MET A 1 18.84 -10.15 -16.51
C MET A 1 19.02 -9.38 -15.22
N GLU A 2 19.06 -8.06 -15.28
CA GLU A 2 19.22 -7.20 -14.10
C GLU A 2 17.97 -7.32 -13.19
N LYS A 3 18.16 -7.36 -11.86
CA LYS A 3 17.06 -7.52 -10.89
C LYS A 3 16.16 -6.28 -10.93
N LYS A 4 14.86 -6.48 -11.23
CA LYS A 4 13.87 -5.40 -11.20
C LYS A 4 13.75 -4.80 -9.79
N LYS A 5 13.78 -3.48 -9.71
CA LYS A 5 13.49 -2.71 -8.50
C LYS A 5 11.97 -2.63 -8.32
N LYS A 6 11.47 -2.93 -7.13
CA LYS A 6 10.04 -2.85 -6.80
C LYS A 6 9.79 -1.67 -5.87
N LEU A 7 8.77 -0.87 -6.18
CA LEU A 7 8.24 0.19 -5.35
C LEU A 7 6.83 -0.20 -4.90
N LEU A 8 6.59 -0.22 -3.59
CA LEU A 8 5.25 -0.36 -3.03
C LEU A 8 4.76 1.01 -2.54
N ILE A 9 3.58 1.43 -3.01
CA ILE A 9 2.91 2.65 -2.57
C ILE A 9 1.70 2.26 -1.71
N LEU A 10 1.48 2.97 -0.62
CA LEU A 10 0.29 2.85 0.20
C LEU A 10 -0.15 4.24 0.65
N THR A 11 -1.44 4.36 0.93
CA THR A 11 -2.05 5.57 1.49
C THR A 11 -2.73 5.19 2.79
N GLY A 12 -2.28 5.78 3.90
CA GLY A 12 -2.84 5.57 5.23
C GLY A 12 -3.21 6.90 5.88
N GLY A 13 -4.09 6.84 6.88
CA GLY A 13 -4.69 8.02 7.51
C GLY A 13 -5.99 8.47 6.84
N GLY A 14 -6.36 9.73 7.05
CA GLY A 14 -7.55 10.33 6.44
C GLY A 14 -7.37 10.61 4.95
N ASP A 15 -8.47 10.65 4.21
CA ASP A 15 -8.46 11.03 2.80
C ASP A 15 -8.17 12.53 2.63
N CYS A 16 -7.28 12.84 1.69
CA CYS A 16 -6.90 14.20 1.34
C CYS A 16 -6.93 14.38 -0.19
N PRO A 17 -7.40 15.52 -0.71
CA PRO A 17 -7.28 15.84 -2.14
C PRO A 17 -5.83 15.73 -2.62
N GLY A 18 -5.61 15.03 -3.73
CA GLY A 18 -4.29 14.95 -4.38
C GLY A 18 -3.51 13.64 -4.17
N LEU A 19 -3.95 12.74 -3.30
CA LEU A 19 -3.30 11.42 -3.12
C LEU A 19 -3.18 10.66 -4.46
N ASN A 20 -4.26 10.65 -5.26
CA ASN A 20 -4.22 10.08 -6.61
C ASN A 20 -3.23 10.77 -7.56
N ALA A 21 -3.05 12.09 -7.43
CA ALA A 21 -2.08 12.84 -8.22
C ALA A 21 -0.64 12.41 -7.86
N VAL A 22 -0.35 12.24 -6.57
CA VAL A 22 0.95 11.72 -6.09
C VAL A 22 1.21 10.31 -6.59
N ILE A 23 0.24 9.39 -6.44
CA ILE A 23 0.35 8.02 -6.96
C ILE A 23 0.67 8.03 -8.46
N ARG A 24 -0.06 8.83 -9.24
CA ARG A 24 0.16 8.97 -10.68
C ARG A 24 1.54 9.54 -10.99
N ALA A 25 2.00 10.55 -10.26
CA ALA A 25 3.30 11.19 -10.45
C ALA A 25 4.44 10.19 -10.19
N ALA A 26 4.40 9.48 -9.06
CA ALA A 26 5.36 8.43 -8.73
C ALA A 26 5.41 7.35 -9.82
N CYS A 27 4.25 6.85 -10.26
CA CYS A 27 4.19 5.87 -11.34
C CYS A 27 4.69 6.41 -12.69
N LYS A 28 4.45 7.70 -13.00
CA LYS A 28 4.98 8.35 -14.20
C LYS A 28 6.51 8.46 -14.14
N ARG A 29 7.09 8.82 -12.99
CA ARG A 29 8.54 8.90 -12.83
C ARG A 29 9.19 7.53 -12.93
N ALA A 30 8.68 6.54 -12.19
CA ALA A 30 9.23 5.18 -12.19
C ALA A 30 9.30 4.56 -13.60
N ARG A 31 8.30 4.84 -14.46
CA ARG A 31 8.30 4.38 -15.86
C ARG A 31 9.39 4.99 -16.74
N LYS A 32 10.00 6.11 -16.34
CA LYS A 32 11.15 6.69 -17.05
C LYS A 32 12.47 6.04 -16.65
N GLU A 33 12.48 5.23 -15.58
CA GLU A 33 13.66 4.53 -15.11
C GLU A 33 13.76 3.13 -15.74
N LYS A 34 15.00 2.66 -15.93
CA LYS A 34 15.26 1.28 -16.34
C LYS A 34 14.99 0.37 -15.13
N ASN A 35 14.11 -0.62 -15.29
CA ASN A 35 13.87 -1.72 -14.34
C ASN A 35 13.05 -1.42 -13.06
N TRP A 36 12.14 -0.45 -13.06
CA TRP A 36 11.20 -0.27 -11.93
C TRP A 36 9.82 -0.86 -12.18
N GLU A 37 9.28 -1.55 -11.18
CA GLU A 37 7.87 -1.93 -11.10
C GLU A 37 7.22 -1.26 -9.89
N VAL A 38 6.00 -0.75 -10.09
CA VAL A 38 5.25 -0.08 -9.02
C VAL A 38 4.01 -0.89 -8.68
N TYR A 39 3.81 -1.12 -7.39
CA TYR A 39 2.67 -1.79 -6.78
C TYR A 39 2.00 -0.85 -5.79
N GLY A 40 0.71 -1.06 -5.57
CA GLY A 40 -0.08 -0.40 -4.54
C GLY A 40 -0.60 -1.42 -3.53
N SER A 41 -0.54 -1.12 -2.23
CA SER A 41 -1.21 -1.90 -1.20
C SER A 41 -2.62 -1.36 -0.98
N ILE A 42 -3.62 -2.24 -0.98
CA ILE A 42 -5.00 -1.86 -0.69
C ILE A 42 -5.14 -1.57 0.82
N GLU A 43 -5.79 -0.46 1.15
CA GLU A 43 -6.13 -0.06 2.51
C GLU A 43 -4.90 0.02 3.45
N ALA A 44 -3.97 0.90 3.11
CA ALA A 44 -2.70 1.08 3.82
C ALA A 44 -1.88 -0.22 3.94
N PHE A 45 -1.47 -0.62 5.14
CA PHE A 45 -0.73 -1.86 5.38
C PHE A 45 -1.61 -3.11 5.35
N ASN A 46 -2.94 -2.97 5.40
CA ASN A 46 -3.85 -4.13 5.46
C ASN A 46 -3.67 -5.03 4.24
N GLY A 47 -3.51 -4.47 3.04
CA GLY A 47 -3.27 -5.26 1.84
C GLY A 47 -2.03 -6.14 1.89
N VAL A 48 -0.99 -5.78 2.66
CA VAL A 48 0.18 -6.64 2.90
C VAL A 48 -0.12 -7.77 3.89
N PHE A 49 -0.98 -7.50 4.88
CA PHE A 49 -1.38 -8.47 5.90
C PHE A 49 -2.53 -9.40 5.46
N SER A 50 -3.33 -8.99 4.47
CA SER A 50 -4.43 -9.77 3.92
C SER A 50 -3.94 -11.09 3.35
N GLU A 51 -4.77 -12.13 3.47
CA GLU A 51 -4.57 -13.39 2.77
C GLU A 51 -5.78 -13.76 1.90
N PRO A 52 -5.64 -13.82 0.56
CA PRO A 52 -4.41 -13.55 -0.20
C PRO A 52 -3.98 -12.07 -0.12
N THR A 53 -2.68 -11.82 -0.30
CA THR A 53 -2.12 -10.47 -0.27
C THR A 53 -2.75 -9.58 -1.35
N GLU A 54 -3.26 -8.41 -0.96
CA GLU A 54 -3.96 -7.48 -1.84
C GLU A 54 -3.02 -6.38 -2.36
N LEU A 55 -2.07 -6.78 -3.21
CA LEU A 55 -1.22 -5.85 -3.94
C LEU A 55 -1.67 -5.69 -5.40
N VAL A 56 -1.79 -4.45 -5.85
CA VAL A 56 -2.19 -4.12 -7.22
C VAL A 56 -1.02 -3.53 -8.01
N LYS A 57 -0.68 -4.14 -9.14
CA LYS A 57 0.33 -3.57 -10.04
C LYS A 57 -0.16 -2.25 -10.64
N LEU A 58 0.57 -1.16 -10.44
CA LEU A 58 0.18 0.18 -10.88
C LEU A 58 0.64 0.46 -12.31
N THR A 59 -0.11 -0.12 -13.26
CA THR A 59 0.16 0.04 -14.70
C THR A 59 -0.20 1.43 -15.22
N ARG A 60 0.24 1.74 -16.45
CA ARG A 60 -0.18 2.96 -17.17
C ARG A 60 -1.70 3.05 -17.28
N LYS A 61 -2.37 1.93 -17.57
CA LYS A 61 -3.84 1.87 -17.67
C LYS A 61 -4.52 2.17 -16.35
N ARG A 62 -4.04 1.58 -15.24
CA ARG A 62 -4.61 1.80 -13.89
C ARG A 62 -4.39 3.22 -13.34
N THR A 63 -3.29 3.87 -13.73
CA THR A 63 -2.93 5.22 -13.25
C THR A 63 -3.29 6.35 -14.21
N ALA A 64 -3.91 6.03 -15.35
CA ALA A 64 -4.41 7.03 -16.29
C ALA A 64 -5.61 7.76 -15.70
N GLY A 65 -5.67 9.08 -15.87
CA GLY A 65 -6.81 9.91 -15.43
C GLY A 65 -6.96 10.10 -13.92
N ILE A 66 -6.36 9.27 -13.05
CA ILE A 66 -6.69 9.27 -11.60
C ILE A 66 -6.46 10.59 -10.86
N HIS A 67 -5.54 11.45 -11.32
CA HIS A 67 -5.22 12.75 -10.68
C HIS A 67 -6.38 13.73 -10.48
N VAL A 68 -7.47 13.59 -11.25
CA VAL A 68 -8.66 14.44 -11.09
C VAL A 68 -9.72 13.80 -10.18
N ARG A 69 -9.48 12.58 -9.68
CA ARG A 69 -10.41 11.86 -8.80
C ARG A 69 -10.09 12.16 -7.34
N GLY A 70 -11.12 12.40 -6.54
CA GLY A 70 -11.02 12.50 -5.08
C GLY A 70 -10.55 11.19 -4.42
N GLY A 71 -10.05 11.31 -3.19
CA GLY A 71 -9.54 10.19 -2.39
C GLY A 71 -8.32 9.50 -3.00
N THR A 72 -8.24 8.19 -2.81
CA THR A 72 -7.15 7.33 -3.29
C THR A 72 -7.70 6.06 -3.95
N ILE A 73 -7.14 5.68 -5.11
CA ILE A 73 -7.47 4.41 -5.80
C ILE A 73 -7.02 3.18 -5.01
N LEU A 74 -6.22 3.35 -3.96
CA LEU A 74 -5.72 2.28 -3.09
C LEU A 74 -6.58 2.09 -1.84
N LYS A 75 -7.62 2.91 -1.62
CA LYS A 75 -8.28 3.06 -0.32
C LYS A 75 -7.31 3.51 0.78
N THR A 76 -7.84 3.89 1.94
CA THR A 76 -7.05 4.30 3.10
C THR A 76 -7.74 3.85 4.37
N THR A 77 -6.99 3.77 5.45
CA THR A 77 -7.51 3.51 6.80
C THR A 77 -6.68 4.28 7.81
N ASN A 78 -7.34 4.75 8.88
CA ASN A 78 -6.67 5.32 10.05
C ASN A 78 -6.42 4.27 11.15
N LYS A 79 -6.73 3.00 10.87
CA LYS A 79 -6.49 1.85 11.74
C LYS A 79 -5.42 0.94 11.09
N GLY A 80 -4.82 0.05 11.87
CA GLY A 80 -3.81 -0.88 11.34
C GLY A 80 -2.39 -0.31 11.32
N ASN A 81 -2.05 0.54 12.30
CA ASN A 81 -0.65 0.89 12.56
C ASN A 81 0.14 -0.41 12.90
N PRO A 82 1.20 -0.76 12.15
CA PRO A 82 1.94 -1.98 12.40
C PRO A 82 2.66 -2.00 13.75
N THR A 83 3.02 -0.85 14.34
CA THR A 83 3.65 -0.82 15.67
C THR A 83 2.64 -0.93 16.81
N ASN A 84 1.35 -0.70 16.51
CA ASN A 84 0.27 -0.70 17.48
C ASN A 84 -1.00 -1.25 16.80
N PHE A 85 -0.96 -2.54 16.44
CA PHE A 85 -2.01 -3.18 15.67
C PHE A 85 -3.11 -3.71 16.61
N PRO A 86 -4.39 -3.34 16.40
CA PRO A 86 -5.49 -3.81 17.23
C PRO A 86 -5.83 -5.27 16.90
N MET A 87 -5.65 -6.18 17.86
CA MET A 87 -5.98 -7.60 17.73
C MET A 87 -7.12 -7.98 18.69
N PRO A 88 -8.33 -8.30 18.18
CA PRO A 88 -9.42 -8.77 19.01
C PRO A 88 -9.04 -10.12 19.65
N GLN A 89 -9.29 -10.23 20.96
CA GLN A 89 -9.09 -11.44 21.74
C GLN A 89 -10.40 -12.26 21.79
N PRO A 90 -10.34 -13.56 22.12
CA PRO A 90 -11.54 -14.39 22.27
C PRO A 90 -12.54 -13.88 23.32
N ASP A 91 -12.08 -13.09 24.29
CA ASP A 91 -12.89 -12.46 25.34
C ASP A 91 -13.56 -11.13 24.92
N GLY A 92 -13.34 -10.69 23.66
CA GLY A 92 -13.87 -9.44 23.12
C GLY A 92 -13.03 -8.19 23.40
N SER A 93 -11.93 -8.30 24.17
CA SER A 93 -11.00 -7.21 24.39
C SER A 93 -10.12 -6.96 23.15
N ILE A 94 -9.58 -5.74 23.02
CA ILE A 94 -8.62 -5.40 21.97
C ILE A 94 -7.24 -5.29 22.61
N LYS A 95 -6.34 -6.18 22.22
CA LYS A 95 -4.93 -6.08 22.59
C LYS A 95 -4.16 -5.40 21.48
N MET A 96 -3.33 -4.44 21.83
CA MET A 96 -2.43 -3.81 20.88
C MET A 96 -1.13 -4.60 20.79
N ILE A 97 -0.72 -4.96 19.58
CA ILE A 97 0.49 -5.74 19.33
C ILE A 97 1.36 -5.09 18.25
N ASP A 98 2.68 -5.23 18.37
CA ASP A 98 3.60 -4.85 17.31
C ASP A 98 3.70 -6.00 16.27
N ARG A 99 3.37 -5.70 15.02
CA ARG A 99 3.43 -6.61 13.85
C ARG A 99 4.50 -6.17 12.84
N THR A 100 5.42 -5.29 13.20
CA THR A 100 6.44 -4.75 12.29
C THR A 100 7.34 -5.84 11.73
N GLU A 101 7.74 -6.82 12.55
CA GLU A 101 8.54 -7.95 12.08
C GLU A 101 7.80 -8.80 11.03
N GLU A 102 6.52 -9.07 11.27
CA GLU A 102 5.67 -9.81 10.35
C GLU A 102 5.53 -9.04 9.03
N LEU A 103 5.29 -7.73 9.10
CA LEU A 103 5.21 -6.85 7.94
C LEU A 103 6.49 -6.91 7.10
N VAL A 104 7.65 -6.76 7.74
CA VAL A 104 8.95 -6.81 7.02
C VAL A 104 9.18 -8.17 6.39
N LYS A 105 8.84 -9.27 7.09
CA LYS A 105 8.96 -10.64 6.55
C LYS A 105 8.07 -10.81 5.31
N ARG A 106 6.81 -10.39 5.38
CA ARG A 106 5.86 -10.42 4.24
C ARG A 106 6.39 -9.61 3.06
N ILE A 107 6.80 -8.35 3.28
CA ILE A 107 7.33 -7.48 2.21
C ILE A 107 8.57 -8.09 1.54
N LYS A 108 9.47 -8.69 2.30
CA LYS A 108 10.68 -9.34 1.77
C LYS A 108 10.38 -10.62 0.98
N SER A 109 9.25 -11.27 1.24
CA SER A 109 8.84 -12.50 0.55
C SER A 109 8.15 -12.25 -0.81
N LEU A 110 7.80 -10.99 -1.12
CA LEU A 110 7.08 -10.59 -2.34
C LEU A 110 7.97 -10.34 -3.57
#